data_AF-A0A167DJL9-F1
#
_entry.id   AF-A0A167DJL9-F1
#
_cell.length_a   1.000
_cell.length_b   1.000
_cell.length_c   1.000
_cell.angle_alpha   90.00
_cell.angle_beta   90.00
_cell.angle_gamma   90.00
#
_symmetry.space_group_name_H-M   'P 1'
#
loop_
_entity.id
_entity.type
_entity.pdbx_description
1 polymer ?
#
loop_
_entity_poly.entity_id
_entity_poly.type
_entity_poly.pdbx_seq_one_letter_code
_entity_poly.pdbx_strand_id
1 'polypeptide(L)' 'MIQGIHERNELARERAWSRIYLQPVLEAESDRDTVRRHFARIAQEKEIMKDVPGFDAEESVYNDKRFRTPSFIATPKF' A
#
# COMPACT_ATOMS: atom_id res chain seq x y z
N MET A 1 11.86 -22.86 -35.10
CA MET A 1 10.80 -22.66 -34.09
C MET A 1 11.29 -22.85 -32.65
N ILE A 2 11.98 -23.96 -32.33
CA ILE A 2 12.43 -24.28 -30.97
C ILE A 2 13.39 -23.21 -30.37
N GLN A 3 14.35 -22.71 -31.16
CA GLN A 3 15.32 -21.71 -30.70
C GLN A 3 14.70 -20.38 -30.27
N GLY A 4 13.67 -19.90 -30.98
CA GLY A 4 12.97 -18.65 -30.61
C GLY A 4 12.14 -18.78 -29.33
N ILE A 5 11.69 -19.99 -28.97
CA ILE A 5 11.01 -20.23 -27.69
C ILE A 5 12.03 -20.17 -26.55
N HIS A 6 13.22 -20.75 -26.72
CA HIS A 6 14.28 -20.67 -25.72
C HIS A 6 14.76 -19.24 -25.48
N GLU A 7 14.96 -18.46 -26.54
CA GLU A 7 15.33 -17.04 -26.42
C GLU A 7 14.28 -16.23 -25.65
N ARG A 8 12.98 -16.40 -25.97
CA ARG A 8 11.90 -15.73 -25.25
C ARG A 8 11.85 -16.10 -23.77
N ASN A 9 12.13 -17.36 -23.44
CA ASN A 9 12.19 -17.81 -22.05
C ASN A 9 13.36 -17.18 -21.30
N GLU A 10 14.52 -17.03 -21.95
CA GLU A 10 15.68 -16.38 -21.32
C GLU A 10 15.44 -14.87 -21.14
N LEU A 11 14.82 -14.20 -22.11
CA LEU A 11 14.40 -12.79 -21.97
C LEU A 11 13.36 -12.61 -20.85
N ALA A 12 12.41 -13.54 -20.72
CA ALA A 12 11.43 -13.51 -19.63
C ALA A 12 12.10 -13.73 -18.26
N ARG A 13 13.11 -14.61 -18.20
CA ARG A 13 13.92 -14.85 -17.01
C ARG A 13 14.71 -13.59 -16.63
N GLU A 14 15.41 -12.98 -17.58
CA GLU A 14 16.13 -11.72 -17.37
C GLU A 14 15.19 -10.64 -16.82
N ARG A 15 14.03 -10.44 -17.47
CA ARG A 15 13.00 -9.49 -17.00
C ARG A 15 12.53 -9.80 -15.57
N ALA A 16 12.34 -11.08 -15.23
CA ALA A 16 11.90 -11.49 -13.91
C ALA A 16 12.98 -11.19 -12.85
N TRP A 17 14.25 -11.50 -13.13
CA TRP A 17 15.36 -11.20 -12.22
C TRP A 17 15.53 -9.71 -12.01
N SER A 18 15.50 -8.91 -13.09
CA SER A 18 15.55 -7.45 -13.00
C SER A 18 14.44 -6.91 -12.09
N ARG A 19 13.24 -7.48 -12.13
CA ARG A 19 12.15 -7.10 -11.22
C ARG A 19 12.40 -7.51 -9.78
N ILE A 20 12.90 -8.73 -9.53
CA ILE A 20 13.20 -9.21 -8.16
C ILE A 20 14.22 -8.30 -7.47
N TYR A 21 15.23 -7.81 -8.19
CA TYR A 21 16.23 -6.92 -7.62
C TYR A 21 15.71 -5.49 -7.36
N LEU A 22 14.79 -5.01 -8.18
CA LEU A 22 14.22 -3.66 -8.04
C LEU A 22 13.05 -3.60 -7.06
N GLN A 23 12.31 -4.70 -6.91
CA GLN A 23 11.10 -4.77 -6.09
C GLN A 23 11.32 -4.28 -4.63
N PRO A 24 12.41 -4.63 -3.91
CA PRO A 24 12.58 -4.18 -2.54
C PRO A 24 12.64 -2.65 -2.39
N VAL A 25 13.25 -1.95 -3.34
CA VAL A 25 13.34 -0.47 -3.30
C VAL A 25 11.97 0.16 -3.57
N LEU A 26 11.26 -0.36 -4.58
CA LEU A 26 9.91 0.12 -4.92
C LEU A 26 8.92 -0.13 -3.79
N GLU A 27 8.98 -1.30 -3.16
CA GLU A 27 8.12 -1.64 -2.01
C GLU A 27 8.42 -0.73 -0.82
N ALA A 28 9.69 -0.50 -0.50
CA ALA A 28 10.07 0.40 0.59
C ALA A 28 9.66 1.86 0.34
N GLU A 29 9.62 2.32 -0.91
CA GLU A 29 9.06 3.62 -1.28
C GLU A 29 7.53 3.67 -1.08
N SER A 30 6.82 2.66 -1.56
CA SER A 30 5.38 2.52 -1.39
C SER A 30 4.97 2.45 0.08
N ASP A 31 5.69 1.67 0.90
CA ASP A 31 5.44 1.51 2.33
C ASP A 31 5.57 2.84 3.07
N ARG A 32 6.64 3.61 2.79
CA ARG A 32 6.85 4.94 3.38
C ARG A 32 5.68 5.89 3.07
N ASP A 33 5.22 5.89 1.83
CA ASP A 33 4.12 6.75 1.38
C ASP A 33 2.77 6.30 1.97
N THR A 34 2.56 4.99 2.10
CA THR A 34 1.37 4.40 2.74
C THR A 34 1.29 4.78 4.22
N VAL A 35 2.38 4.63 4.96
CA VAL A 35 2.48 5.03 6.37
C VAL A 35 2.22 6.53 6.53
N ARG A 36 2.80 7.35 5.65
CA ARG A 36 2.57 8.82 5.66
C ARG A 36 1.10 9.17 5.47
N ARG A 37 0.42 8.56 4.50
CA ARG A 37 -1.03 8.78 4.27
C ARG A 37 -1.88 8.31 5.44
N HIS A 38 -1.52 7.18 6.05
CA HIS A 38 -2.24 6.61 7.17
C HIS A 38 -2.26 7.56 8.37
N PHE A 39 -1.10 8.07 8.79
CA PHE A 39 -1.03 9.03 9.89
C PHE A 39 -1.71 10.37 9.57
N ALA A 40 -1.59 10.85 8.32
CA ALA A 40 -2.30 12.05 7.90
C ALA A 40 -3.82 11.88 7.99
N ARG A 41 -4.34 10.69 7.62
CA ARG A 41 -5.77 10.38 7.70
C ARG A 41 -6.26 10.34 9.15
N ILE A 42 -5.51 9.69 10.05
CA ILE A 42 -5.83 9.64 11.49
C ILE A 42 -5.86 11.06 12.07
N ALA A 43 -4.87 11.90 11.75
CA ALA A 43 -4.84 13.28 12.21
C ALA A 43 -6.05 14.09 11.73
N GLN A 44 -6.46 13.93 10.47
CA GLN A 44 -7.67 14.57 9.94
C GLN A 44 -8.93 14.05 10.62
N GLU A 45 -9.03 12.75 10.85
CA GLU A 45 -10.18 12.12 11.49
C GLU A 45 -10.36 12.55 12.94
N LYS A 46 -9.24 12.68 13.69
CA LYS A 46 -9.25 13.27 15.04
C LYS A 46 -9.81 14.69 15.06
N GLU A 47 -9.41 15.53 14.12
CA GLU A 47 -9.90 16.91 14.06
C GLU A 47 -11.38 16.99 13.66
N ILE A 48 -11.81 16.16 12.70
CA ILE A 48 -13.20 16.13 12.22
C ILE A 48 -14.15 15.60 13.30
N MET A 49 -13.73 14.59 14.07
CA MET A 49 -14.58 13.88 15.03
C MET A 49 -14.41 14.35 16.48
N LYS A 50 -13.72 15.47 16.71
CA LYS A 50 -13.43 15.99 18.06
C LYS A 50 -14.66 16.22 18.94
N ASP A 51 -15.80 16.55 18.33
CA ASP A 51 -17.04 16.88 19.02
C ASP A 51 -17.94 15.65 19.26
N VAL A 52 -17.53 14.46 18.77
CA VAL A 52 -18.32 13.22 18.87
C VAL A 52 -17.91 12.43 20.13
N PRO A 53 -18.80 12.24 21.11
CA PRO A 53 -18.46 11.53 22.34
C PRO A 53 -18.21 10.04 22.08
N GLY A 54 -17.11 9.51 22.63
CA GLY A 54 -16.76 8.09 22.54
C GLY A 54 -16.12 7.65 21.21
N PHE A 55 -15.75 8.59 20.34
CA PHE A 55 -15.07 8.28 19.09
C PHE A 55 -13.55 8.31 19.27
N ASP A 56 -12.89 7.16 19.08
CA ASP A 56 -11.43 7.05 19.03
C ASP A 56 -10.97 6.80 17.58
N ALA A 57 -10.21 7.75 17.03
CA ALA A 57 -9.70 7.67 15.66
C ALA A 57 -8.52 6.69 15.49
N GLU A 58 -7.87 6.26 16.57
CA GLU A 58 -6.77 5.28 16.52
C GLU A 58 -7.26 3.84 16.73
N GLU A 59 -8.51 3.67 17.16
CA GLU A 59 -9.07 2.35 17.41
C GLU A 59 -9.29 1.58 16.10
N SER A 60 -8.74 0.36 16.05
CA SER A 60 -8.96 -0.55 14.93
C SER A 60 -10.37 -1.15 15.01
N VAL A 61 -11.09 -1.13 13.89
CA VAL A 61 -12.38 -1.82 13.74
C VAL A 61 -12.22 -3.35 13.83
N TYR A 62 -11.01 -3.86 13.59
CA TYR A 62 -10.71 -5.28 13.68
C TYR A 62 -10.12 -5.64 15.04
N ASN A 63 -10.55 -6.78 15.57
CA ASN A 63 -10.11 -7.32 16.87
C ASN A 63 -8.67 -7.86 16.85
N ASP A 64 -7.99 -7.90 15.70
CA ASP A 64 -6.61 -8.35 15.58
C ASP A 64 -5.62 -7.19 15.54
N LYS A 65 -4.39 -7.42 16.05
CA LYS A 65 -3.32 -6.40 16.09
C LYS A 65 -2.58 -6.24 14.76
N ARG A 66 -3.21 -6.57 13.63
CA ARG A 66 -2.58 -6.53 12.30
C ARG A 66 -2.79 -5.17 11.67
N PHE A 67 -1.74 -4.64 11.05
CA PHE A 67 -1.87 -3.44 10.23
C PHE A 67 -2.69 -3.77 8.98
N ARG A 68 -3.65 -2.90 8.65
CA ARG A 68 -4.51 -3.02 7.47
C ARG A 68 -4.57 -1.67 6.78
N THR A 69 -4.34 -1.67 5.48
CA THR A 69 -4.56 -0.50 4.64
C THR A 69 -6.07 -0.21 4.56
N PRO A 70 -6.49 1.07 4.56
CA PRO A 70 -7.90 1.42 4.45
C PRO A 70 -8.46 0.92 3.11
N SER A 71 -9.59 0.22 3.15
CA SER A 71 -10.27 -0.34 1.97
C SER A 71 -11.05 0.70 1.17
N PHE A 72 -11.56 1.72 1.85
CA PHE A 72 -12.35 2.79 1.26
C PHE A 72 -11.74 4.14 1.60
N ILE A 73 -11.76 5.03 0.62
CA ILE A 73 -11.35 6.43 0.78
C ILE A 73 -12.51 7.27 0.24
N ALA A 74 -12.80 8.38 0.91
CA ALA A 74 -13.79 9.33 0.42
C ALA A 74 -13.34 9.85 -0.96
N THR A 75 -14.18 9.65 -1.98
CA THR A 75 -13.93 10.17 -3.31
C THR A 75 -13.94 11.70 -3.27
N PRO A 76 -12.88 12.38 -3.75
CA PRO A 76 -12.86 13.83 -3.79
C PRO A 76 -13.96 14.31 -4.74
N LYS A 77 -14.73 15.31 -4.30
CA LYS A 77 -15.67 16.03 -5.17
C LYS A 77 -14.89 17.13 -5.86
N PHE A 78 -14.74 17.02 -7.17
CA PHE A 78 -14.19 18.07 -8.04
C PHE A 78 -15.31 19.00 -8.51
#